data_AF-A0A6V7QB08-F1
#
_entry.id   AF-A0A6V7QB08-F1
#
_cell.length_a   1.000
_cell.length_b   1.000
_cell.length_c   1.000
_cell.angle_alpha   90.00
_cell.angle_beta   90.00
_cell.angle_gamma   90.00
#
_symmetry.space_group_name_H-M   'P 1'
#
loop_
_entity.id
_entity.type
_entity.pdbx_description
1 polymer ?
#
loop_
_entity_poly.entity_id
_entity_poly.type
_entity_poly.pdbx_seq_one_letter_code
_entity_poly.pdbx_strand_id
1 'polypeptide(L)'
;MISSATGVPIENILYLGGPNIASEIYNKEYGNARICGAEKWRKPLANFLRQPHFIVWDNSDLVTHEVMGGLKNVYAIGAGMVAALTNESATSKSVYFAHCTSEMIFITHLLTEQPEKLAGPLLADTYVTLLKGRNAWYGQMLAKGELSPDMGDSIKGKGMIQGVSAIGAFYELLSQPSLSVLHPKENKPVAPAELCPILKRLYKILIKRELNPRDILQALRDETMNDPRERIEIGQSHAFYRPSLLGQP
;
A
#
# COMPACT_ATOMS: atom_id res chain seq x y z
N MET A 1 3.11 -10.73 -8.43
CA MET A 1 2.59 -11.79 -7.54
C MET A 1 3.71 -12.67 -7.05
N ILE A 2 3.67 -13.11 -5.79
CA ILE A 2 4.63 -14.06 -5.21
C ILE A 2 4.63 -15.37 -6.00
N SER A 3 3.47 -15.85 -6.44
CA SER A 3 3.37 -17.07 -7.28
C SER A 3 4.20 -16.97 -8.55
N SER A 4 4.08 -15.88 -9.30
CA SER A 4 4.85 -15.65 -10.53
C SER A 4 6.35 -15.53 -10.26
N ALA A 5 6.75 -14.85 -9.18
CA ALA A 5 8.15 -14.64 -8.84
C ALA A 5 8.86 -15.92 -8.35
N THR A 6 8.12 -16.82 -7.70
CA THR A 6 8.68 -18.02 -7.06
C THR A 6 8.42 -19.30 -7.87
N GLY A 7 7.50 -19.28 -8.83
CA GLY A 7 6.99 -20.48 -9.51
C GLY A 7 6.17 -21.40 -8.59
N VAL A 8 5.90 -20.99 -7.35
CA VAL A 8 5.11 -21.79 -6.41
C VAL A 8 3.62 -21.65 -6.77
N PRO A 9 2.88 -22.78 -6.86
CA PRO A 9 1.45 -22.74 -7.11
C PRO A 9 0.70 -21.91 -6.06
N ILE A 10 -0.26 -21.09 -6.50
CA ILE A 10 -0.95 -20.13 -5.63
C ILE A 10 -1.65 -20.80 -4.44
N GLU A 11 -2.10 -22.05 -4.61
CA GLU A 11 -2.73 -22.85 -3.57
C GLU A 11 -1.78 -23.32 -2.45
N ASN A 12 -0.47 -23.10 -2.62
CA ASN A 12 0.56 -23.38 -1.62
C ASN A 12 1.20 -22.09 -1.06
N ILE A 13 0.69 -20.92 -1.44
CA ILE A 13 1.11 -19.63 -0.89
C ILE A 13 0.10 -19.18 0.14
N LEU A 14 0.62 -18.74 1.28
CA LEU A 14 -0.16 -18.05 2.29
C LEU A 14 0.44 -16.68 2.57
N TYR A 15 -0.43 -15.71 2.80
CA TYR A 15 -0.05 -14.42 3.36
C TYR A 15 -0.45 -14.39 4.83
N LEU A 16 0.41 -13.86 5.70
CA LEU A 16 0.08 -13.55 7.09
C LEU A 16 0.43 -12.09 7.36
N GLY A 17 -0.57 -11.27 7.69
CA GLY A 17 -0.38 -9.85 7.95
C GLY A 17 -1.42 -9.29 8.91
N GLY A 18 -1.22 -8.06 9.35
CA GLY A 18 -2.03 -7.41 10.38
C GLY A 18 -1.21 -6.39 11.16
N PRO A 19 -1.84 -5.61 12.06
CA PRO A 19 -1.19 -4.58 12.88
C PRO A 19 -0.23 -5.20 13.92
N ASN A 20 0.87 -5.76 13.46
CA ASN A 20 1.70 -6.71 14.21
C ASN A 20 3.16 -6.26 14.26
N ILE A 21 3.44 -5.23 15.07
CA ILE A 21 4.83 -4.84 15.32
C ILE A 21 5.51 -5.95 16.12
N ALA A 22 6.56 -6.52 15.55
CA ALA A 22 7.21 -7.73 16.07
C ALA A 22 7.60 -7.61 17.56
N SER A 23 8.14 -6.47 17.99
CA SER A 23 8.51 -6.24 19.39
C SER A 23 7.30 -6.17 20.33
N GLU A 24 6.15 -5.67 19.86
CA GLU A 24 4.92 -5.56 20.66
C GLU A 24 4.26 -6.94 20.79
N ILE A 25 4.23 -7.71 19.70
CA ILE A 25 3.77 -9.12 19.74
C ILE A 25 4.67 -9.94 20.68
N TYR A 26 5.99 -9.76 20.61
CA TYR A 26 6.93 -10.43 21.53
C TYR A 26 6.64 -10.09 23.01
N ASN A 27 6.27 -8.84 23.29
CA ASN A 27 5.90 -8.36 24.61
C ASN A 27 4.47 -8.72 25.04
N LYS A 28 3.75 -9.54 24.25
CA LYS A 28 2.37 -9.97 24.49
C LYS A 28 1.34 -8.83 24.49
N GLU A 29 1.63 -7.74 23.80
CA GLU A 29 0.61 -6.74 23.47
C GLU A 29 -0.48 -7.37 22.59
N TYR A 30 -1.68 -6.78 22.64
CA TYR A 30 -2.80 -7.28 21.85
C TYR A 30 -2.57 -7.05 20.36
N GLY A 31 -2.47 -8.16 19.61
CA GLY A 31 -2.32 -8.16 18.16
C GLY A 31 -3.42 -8.96 17.48
N ASN A 32 -3.65 -8.65 16.21
CA ASN A 32 -4.47 -9.51 15.36
C ASN A 32 -3.83 -9.68 13.99
N ALA A 33 -4.08 -10.83 13.37
CA ALA A 33 -3.59 -11.13 12.04
C ALA A 33 -4.69 -11.72 11.17
N ARG A 34 -4.47 -11.63 9.87
CA ARG A 34 -5.22 -12.29 8.84
C ARG A 34 -4.28 -13.23 8.09
N ILE A 35 -4.66 -14.49 7.98
CA ILE A 35 -3.97 -15.49 7.16
C ILE A 35 -4.80 -15.76 5.90
N CYS A 36 -4.19 -15.55 4.74
CA CYS A 36 -4.88 -15.60 3.45
C CYS A 36 -4.34 -16.68 2.53
N GLY A 37 -5.23 -17.34 1.78
CA GLY A 37 -4.89 -18.29 0.73
C GLY A 37 -5.75 -19.54 0.72
N ALA A 38 -5.19 -20.68 0.30
CA ALA A 38 -5.97 -21.90 0.11
C ALA A 38 -6.50 -22.50 1.43
N GLU A 39 -7.75 -22.96 1.40
CA GLU A 39 -8.46 -23.50 2.57
C GLU A 39 -7.68 -24.60 3.30
N LYS A 40 -7.10 -25.55 2.53
CA LYS A 40 -6.33 -26.69 3.05
C LYS A 40 -5.21 -26.29 4.02
N TRP A 41 -4.63 -25.10 3.84
CA TRP A 41 -3.54 -24.60 4.66
C TRP A 41 -3.99 -23.50 5.63
N ARG A 42 -4.79 -22.53 5.18
CA ARG A 42 -5.11 -21.33 5.98
C ARG A 42 -5.89 -21.65 7.26
N LYS A 43 -6.86 -22.57 7.23
CA LYS A 43 -7.70 -22.85 8.42
C LYS A 43 -6.93 -23.55 9.54
N PRO A 44 -6.19 -24.64 9.28
CA PRO A 44 -5.37 -25.27 10.31
C PRO A 44 -4.31 -24.32 10.88
N LEU A 45 -3.63 -23.54 10.02
CA LEU A 45 -2.60 -22.61 10.46
C LEU A 45 -3.16 -21.41 11.22
N ALA A 46 -4.33 -20.88 10.83
CA ALA A 46 -5.02 -19.86 11.61
C ALA A 46 -5.25 -20.34 13.05
N ASN A 47 -5.78 -21.55 13.22
CA ASN A 47 -6.04 -22.13 14.53
C ASN A 47 -4.75 -22.36 15.32
N PHE A 48 -3.69 -22.87 14.67
CA PHE A 48 -2.40 -23.12 15.31
C PHE A 48 -1.73 -21.85 15.82
N LEU A 49 -1.81 -20.74 15.07
CA LEU A 49 -1.14 -19.49 15.41
C LEU A 49 -1.87 -18.68 16.50
N ARG A 50 -3.13 -19.00 16.82
CA ARG A 50 -3.91 -18.24 17.81
C ARG A 50 -3.33 -18.39 19.22
N GLN A 51 -3.23 -17.27 19.90
CA GLN A 51 -2.83 -17.14 21.31
C GLN A 51 -3.80 -16.18 22.02
N PRO A 52 -3.88 -16.17 23.36
CA PRO A 52 -4.78 -15.27 24.09
C PRO A 52 -4.63 -13.78 23.75
N HIS A 53 -3.40 -13.34 23.43
CA HIS A 53 -3.07 -11.96 23.06
C HIS A 53 -2.87 -11.76 21.54
N PHE A 54 -2.88 -12.84 20.74
CA PHE A 54 -2.63 -12.77 19.31
C PHE A 54 -3.70 -13.57 18.54
N ILE A 55 -4.67 -12.84 17.99
CA ILE A 55 -5.85 -13.43 17.37
C ILE A 55 -5.70 -13.47 15.86
N VAL A 56 -5.65 -14.68 15.30
CA VAL A 56 -5.54 -14.90 13.85
C VAL A 56 -6.90 -15.28 13.27
N TRP A 57 -7.29 -14.56 12.22
CA TRP A 57 -8.48 -14.82 11.40
C TRP A 57 -8.06 -15.29 10.01
N ASP A 58 -8.88 -16.07 9.33
CA ASP A 58 -8.58 -16.51 7.96
C ASP A 58 -9.40 -15.75 6.92
N ASN A 59 -8.87 -15.65 5.69
CA ASN A 59 -9.60 -15.19 4.51
C ASN A 59 -9.08 -15.98 3.27
N SER A 60 -9.90 -16.20 2.25
CA SER A 60 -9.44 -16.77 0.97
C SER A 60 -8.74 -15.76 0.06
N ASP A 61 -8.97 -14.45 0.27
CA ASP A 61 -8.47 -13.40 -0.61
C ASP A 61 -6.97 -13.12 -0.39
N LEU A 62 -6.13 -13.88 -1.09
CA LEU A 62 -4.67 -13.72 -1.06
C LEU A 62 -4.21 -12.44 -1.79
N VAL A 63 -4.86 -12.10 -2.91
CA VAL A 63 -4.40 -11.04 -3.81
C VAL A 63 -4.52 -9.67 -3.15
N THR A 64 -5.67 -9.36 -2.56
CA THR A 64 -5.88 -8.09 -1.86
C THR A 64 -4.84 -7.91 -0.76
N HIS A 65 -4.54 -8.96 -0.01
CA HIS A 65 -3.60 -8.89 1.11
C HIS A 65 -2.15 -8.73 0.67
N GLU A 66 -1.73 -9.42 -0.41
CA GLU A 66 -0.41 -9.23 -1.00
C GLU A 66 -0.25 -7.78 -1.50
N VAL A 67 -1.24 -7.26 -2.23
CA VAL A 67 -1.25 -5.90 -2.77
C VAL A 67 -1.22 -4.87 -1.64
N MET A 68 -2.10 -4.99 -0.64
CA MET A 68 -2.17 -4.09 0.50
C MET A 68 -0.89 -4.12 1.34
N GLY A 69 -0.27 -5.30 1.51
CA GLY A 69 1.01 -5.48 2.19
C GLY A 69 2.17 -4.72 1.52
N GLY A 70 2.14 -4.63 0.18
CA GLY A 70 3.07 -3.80 -0.58
C GLY A 70 2.75 -2.30 -0.49
N LEU A 71 1.48 -1.93 -0.74
CA LEU A 71 1.03 -0.54 -0.78
C LEU A 71 1.19 0.18 0.56
N LYS A 72 0.95 -0.49 1.70
CA LYS A 72 1.13 0.14 3.02
C LYS A 72 2.56 0.63 3.23
N ASN A 73 3.56 -0.08 2.68
CA ASN A 73 4.96 0.32 2.77
C ASN A 73 5.26 1.52 1.86
N VAL A 74 4.65 1.59 0.67
CA VAL A 74 4.70 2.77 -0.21
C VAL A 74 4.16 3.99 0.52
N TYR A 75 2.93 3.90 1.01
CA TYR A 75 2.25 5.04 1.60
C TYR A 75 2.81 5.44 2.97
N ALA A 76 3.45 4.52 3.70
CA ALA A 76 4.20 4.85 4.90
C ALA A 76 5.35 5.83 4.63
N ILE A 77 6.04 5.72 3.49
CA ILE A 77 7.11 6.69 3.15
C ILE A 77 6.54 8.11 3.03
N GLY A 78 5.48 8.29 2.24
CA GLY A 78 4.87 9.61 2.12
C GLY A 78 4.23 10.10 3.43
N ALA A 79 3.71 9.20 4.27
CA ALA A 79 3.21 9.56 5.60
C ALA A 79 4.33 10.15 6.46
N GLY A 80 5.53 9.56 6.42
CA GLY A 80 6.71 10.09 7.09
C GLY A 80 7.13 11.46 6.58
N MET A 81 7.10 11.67 5.26
CA MET A 81 7.38 12.99 4.67
C MET A 81 6.37 14.04 5.13
N VAL A 82 5.07 13.74 5.05
CA VAL A 82 4.00 14.65 5.51
C VAL A 82 4.15 14.96 6.98
N ALA A 83 4.43 13.95 7.82
CA ALA A 83 4.63 14.12 9.26
C ALA A 83 5.75 15.11 9.56
N ALA A 84 6.92 14.97 8.93
CA ALA A 84 8.04 15.89 9.11
C ALA A 84 7.74 17.31 8.57
N LEU A 85 7.14 17.42 7.38
CA LEU A 85 6.90 18.70 6.71
C LEU A 85 5.77 19.53 7.33
N THR A 86 4.85 18.86 8.03
CA THR A 86 3.69 19.50 8.68
C THR A 86 3.81 19.55 10.19
N ASN A 87 5.02 19.29 10.72
CA ASN A 87 5.31 19.27 12.15
C ASN A 87 4.32 18.39 12.94
N GLU A 88 4.15 17.15 12.48
CA GLU A 88 3.29 16.12 13.07
C GLU A 88 1.79 16.47 13.14
N SER A 89 1.32 17.43 12.32
CA SER A 89 -0.09 17.82 12.20
C SER A 89 -1.01 16.60 12.03
N ALA A 90 -1.85 16.34 13.03
CA ALA A 90 -2.82 15.26 13.00
C ALA A 90 -3.78 15.41 11.81
N THR A 91 -4.22 16.64 11.52
CA THR A 91 -5.11 16.95 10.40
C THR A 91 -4.46 16.68 9.05
N SER A 92 -3.21 17.10 8.85
CA SER A 92 -2.53 16.85 7.57
C SER A 92 -2.27 15.36 7.34
N LYS A 93 -1.91 14.63 8.41
CA LYS A 93 -1.77 13.17 8.36
C LYS A 93 -3.10 12.47 8.10
N SER A 94 -4.22 12.94 8.66
CA SER A 94 -5.54 12.33 8.40
C SER A 94 -6.01 12.58 6.97
N VAL A 95 -5.76 13.77 6.40
CA VAL A 95 -6.02 14.04 4.99
C VAL A 95 -5.18 13.12 4.10
N TYR A 96 -3.87 13.04 4.35
CA TYR A 96 -2.99 12.11 3.62
C TYR A 96 -3.46 10.65 3.73
N PHE A 97 -3.90 10.22 4.91
CA PHE A 97 -4.44 8.88 5.14
C PHE A 97 -5.67 8.61 4.25
N ALA A 98 -6.62 9.54 4.17
CA ALA A 98 -7.80 9.41 3.31
C ALA A 98 -7.41 9.22 1.84
N HIS A 99 -6.50 10.04 1.31
CA HIS A 99 -5.99 9.89 -0.05
C HIS A 99 -5.33 8.53 -0.28
N CYS A 100 -4.45 8.08 0.62
CA CYS A 100 -3.78 6.79 0.49
C CYS A 100 -4.78 5.64 0.48
N THR A 101 -5.73 5.61 1.42
CA THR A 101 -6.74 4.54 1.47
C THR A 101 -7.60 4.49 0.21
N SER A 102 -7.92 5.63 -0.40
CA SER A 102 -8.66 5.64 -1.66
C SER A 102 -7.86 5.09 -2.84
N GLU A 103 -6.55 5.37 -2.92
CA GLU A 103 -5.68 4.77 -3.93
C GLU A 103 -5.51 3.27 -3.71
N MET A 104 -5.37 2.84 -2.44
CA MET A 104 -5.30 1.43 -2.09
C MET A 104 -6.55 0.67 -2.54
N ILE A 105 -7.74 1.20 -2.24
CA ILE A 105 -9.01 0.63 -2.69
C ILE A 105 -9.07 0.56 -4.22
N PHE A 106 -8.76 1.66 -4.90
CA PHE A 106 -8.75 1.73 -6.37
C PHE A 106 -7.83 0.69 -7.00
N ILE A 107 -6.59 0.58 -6.51
CA ILE A 107 -5.59 -0.37 -7.01
C ILE A 107 -6.04 -1.81 -6.75
N THR A 108 -6.61 -2.12 -5.58
CA THR A 108 -7.10 -3.49 -5.31
C THR A 108 -8.27 -3.89 -6.19
N HIS A 109 -9.22 -2.99 -6.46
CA HIS A 109 -10.32 -3.27 -7.38
C HIS A 109 -9.87 -3.42 -8.84
N LEU A 110 -8.76 -2.80 -9.23
CA LEU A 110 -8.14 -3.05 -10.54
C LEU A 110 -7.61 -4.49 -10.64
N LEU A 111 -7.10 -5.04 -9.53
CA LEU A 111 -6.36 -6.30 -9.48
C LEU A 111 -7.16 -7.50 -8.98
N THR A 112 -8.34 -7.28 -8.39
CA THR A 112 -9.18 -8.33 -7.80
C THR A 112 -10.65 -8.02 -8.06
N GLU A 113 -11.42 -9.03 -8.45
CA GLU A 113 -12.85 -8.88 -8.76
C GLU A 113 -13.66 -8.50 -7.52
N GLN A 114 -13.44 -9.20 -6.41
CA GLN A 114 -14.16 -9.01 -5.15
C GLN A 114 -13.16 -8.85 -3.99
N PRO A 115 -12.43 -7.73 -3.92
CA PRO A 115 -11.42 -7.53 -2.90
C PRO A 115 -12.04 -7.43 -1.52
N GLU A 116 -11.35 -7.94 -0.49
CA GLU A 116 -11.69 -7.65 0.89
C GLU A 116 -11.74 -6.13 1.11
N LYS A 117 -12.83 -5.66 1.72
CA LYS A 117 -12.98 -4.25 2.07
C LYS A 117 -11.84 -3.81 2.98
N LEU A 118 -11.25 -2.65 2.69
CA LEU A 118 -10.28 -1.99 3.57
C LEU A 118 -10.97 -1.51 4.85
N ALA A 119 -11.17 -2.44 5.79
CA ALA A 119 -11.87 -2.25 7.05
C ALA A 119 -11.28 -3.16 8.13
N GLY A 120 -11.65 -2.91 9.39
CA GLY A 120 -11.25 -3.75 10.52
C GLY A 120 -9.72 -3.97 10.59
N PRO A 121 -9.25 -5.23 10.70
CA PRO A 121 -7.82 -5.55 10.77
C PRO A 121 -6.95 -4.99 9.63
N LEU A 122 -7.44 -5.00 8.39
CA LEU A 122 -6.67 -4.55 7.23
C LEU A 122 -6.46 -3.03 7.25
N LEU A 123 -7.49 -2.29 7.65
CA LEU A 123 -7.40 -0.85 7.91
C LEU A 123 -6.47 -0.55 9.09
N ALA A 124 -6.54 -1.35 10.17
CA ALA A 124 -5.68 -1.18 11.34
C ALA A 124 -4.19 -1.43 11.03
N ASP A 125 -3.87 -2.45 10.21
CA ASP A 125 -2.50 -2.70 9.72
C ASP A 125 -1.97 -1.52 8.91
N THR A 126 -2.80 -0.99 8.02
CA THR A 126 -2.47 0.20 7.23
C THR A 126 -2.19 1.39 8.15
N TYR A 127 -3.10 1.67 9.09
CA TYR A 127 -2.97 2.77 10.03
C TYR A 127 -1.67 2.67 10.85
N VAL A 128 -1.40 1.53 11.48
CA VAL A 128 -0.22 1.39 12.34
C VAL A 128 1.08 1.48 11.54
N THR A 129 1.10 0.99 10.30
CA THR A 129 2.27 1.05 9.41
C THR A 129 2.58 2.48 8.96
N LEU A 130 1.55 3.33 8.80
CA LEU A 130 1.72 4.73 8.46
C LEU A 130 2.17 5.58 9.65
N LEU A 131 1.86 5.17 10.89
CA LEU A 131 2.30 5.85 12.11
C LEU A 131 3.78 5.60 12.43
N LYS A 132 4.25 4.37 12.23
CA LYS A 132 5.58 3.95 12.65
C LYS A 132 6.15 2.86 11.76
N GLY A 133 7.47 2.77 11.73
CA GLY A 133 8.19 1.74 11.00
C GLY A 133 9.32 2.32 10.16
N ARG A 134 10.04 1.44 9.49
CA ARG A 134 11.24 1.80 8.72
C ARG A 134 10.91 2.68 7.52
N ASN A 135 9.80 2.42 6.83
CA ASN A 135 9.35 3.21 5.68
C ASN A 135 8.92 4.64 6.09
N ALA A 136 8.12 4.78 7.15
CA ALA A 136 7.74 6.09 7.70
C ALA A 136 8.96 6.87 8.21
N TRP A 137 9.85 6.21 8.95
CA TRP A 137 11.11 6.82 9.36
C TRP A 137 11.93 7.31 8.16
N TYR A 138 12.07 6.50 7.11
CA TYR A 138 12.81 6.87 5.91
C TYR A 138 12.22 8.14 5.25
N GLY A 139 10.90 8.20 5.10
CA GLY A 139 10.20 9.39 4.62
C GLY A 139 10.47 10.65 5.47
N GLN A 140 10.48 10.51 6.80
CA GLN A 140 10.82 11.61 7.71
C GLN A 140 12.25 12.11 7.49
N MET A 141 13.23 11.20 7.39
CA MET A 141 14.63 11.57 7.21
C MET A 141 14.86 12.27 5.86
N LEU A 142 14.21 11.80 4.81
CA LEU A 142 14.23 12.46 3.49
C LEU A 142 13.66 13.87 3.55
N ALA A 143 12.51 14.05 4.21
CA ALA A 143 11.87 15.36 4.34
C ALA A 143 12.68 16.36 5.17
N LYS A 144 13.46 15.87 6.16
CA LYS A 144 14.39 16.67 6.95
C LYS A 144 15.72 16.96 6.25
N GLY A 145 16.00 16.29 5.12
CA GLY A 145 17.29 16.38 4.44
C GLY A 145 18.42 15.61 5.14
N GLU A 146 18.09 14.74 6.09
CA GLU A 146 19.06 13.87 6.79
C GLU A 146 19.47 12.65 5.95
N LEU A 147 18.61 12.25 4.99
CA LEU A 147 18.93 11.27 3.96
C LEU A 147 18.69 11.87 2.57
N SER A 148 19.47 11.41 1.60
CA SER A 148 19.19 11.60 0.18
C SER A 148 18.71 10.28 -0.43
N PRO A 149 17.76 10.31 -1.38
CA PRO A 149 17.40 9.12 -2.16
C PRO A 149 18.59 8.47 -2.90
N ASP A 150 19.71 9.17 -3.08
CA ASP A 150 20.93 8.65 -3.72
C ASP A 150 21.75 7.73 -2.81
N MET A 151 21.46 7.73 -1.50
CA MET A 151 22.09 6.82 -0.53
C MET A 151 21.60 5.37 -0.66
N GLY A 152 20.66 5.11 -1.57
CA GLY A 152 20.03 3.82 -1.78
C GLY A 152 18.92 3.54 -0.77
N ASP A 153 18.30 2.37 -0.92
CA ASP A 153 17.17 1.92 -0.12
C ASP A 153 17.56 0.86 0.93
N SER A 154 18.85 0.55 1.09
CA SER A 154 19.36 -0.31 2.15
C SER A 154 20.20 0.49 3.14
N ILE A 155 19.60 0.83 4.28
CA ILE A 155 20.23 1.74 5.25
C ILE A 155 20.88 0.94 6.38
N LYS A 156 22.17 1.23 6.64
CA LYS A 156 22.93 0.60 7.74
C LYS A 156 22.20 0.77 9.08
N GLY A 157 21.94 -0.35 9.76
CA GLY A 157 21.22 -0.36 11.06
C GLY A 157 19.69 -0.28 10.97
N LYS A 158 19.11 -0.12 9.79
CA LYS A 158 17.64 -0.17 9.56
C LYS A 158 17.23 -1.29 8.59
N GLY A 159 18.10 -1.65 7.66
CA GLY A 159 17.86 -2.63 6.61
C GLY A 159 17.19 -2.03 5.37
N MET A 160 16.62 -2.90 4.54
CA MET A 160 15.96 -2.51 3.28
C MET A 160 14.64 -1.79 3.50
N ILE A 161 14.45 -0.68 2.80
CA ILE A 161 13.24 0.15 2.74
C ILE A 161 12.38 -0.37 1.58
N GLN A 162 11.61 -1.42 1.86
CA GLN A 162 10.80 -2.14 0.86
C GLN A 162 9.78 -1.24 0.12
N GLY A 163 9.39 -0.11 0.71
CA GLY A 163 8.49 0.84 0.06
C GLY A 163 9.07 1.45 -1.21
N VAL A 164 10.40 1.61 -1.32
CA VAL A 164 11.04 2.19 -2.51
C VAL A 164 10.86 1.29 -3.73
N SER A 165 11.20 0.01 -3.62
CA SER A 165 10.98 -0.96 -4.70
C SER A 165 9.49 -1.12 -5.04
N ALA A 166 8.61 -1.08 -4.03
CA ALA A 166 7.17 -1.17 -4.24
C ALA A 166 6.61 0.03 -5.00
N ILE A 167 7.11 1.26 -4.78
CA ILE A 167 6.73 2.45 -5.55
C ILE A 167 6.96 2.23 -7.05
N GLY A 168 8.15 1.76 -7.43
CA GLY A 168 8.49 1.47 -8.83
C GLY A 168 7.55 0.43 -9.42
N ALA A 169 7.41 -0.71 -8.74
CA ALA A 169 6.59 -1.82 -9.21
C ALA A 169 5.11 -1.44 -9.39
N PHE A 170 4.48 -0.76 -8.42
CA PHE A 170 3.07 -0.36 -8.54
C PHE A 170 2.88 0.72 -9.59
N TYR A 171 3.77 1.72 -9.69
CA TYR A 171 3.62 2.76 -10.69
C TYR A 171 3.75 2.21 -12.11
N GLU A 172 4.71 1.32 -12.35
CA GLU A 172 4.92 0.67 -13.66
C GLU A 172 3.75 -0.26 -14.01
N LEU A 173 3.24 -1.03 -13.04
CA LEU A 173 2.06 -1.86 -13.19
C LEU A 173 0.85 -1.04 -13.65
N LEU A 174 0.59 0.08 -12.99
CA LEU A 174 -0.54 0.98 -13.27
C LEU A 174 -0.34 1.86 -14.50
N SER A 175 0.85 1.83 -15.11
CA SER A 175 1.21 2.60 -16.31
C SER A 175 1.32 1.74 -17.56
N GLN A 176 0.97 0.45 -17.49
CA GLN A 176 1.01 -0.43 -18.66
C GLN A 176 0.10 0.10 -19.80
N PRO A 177 0.55 0.10 -21.07
CA PRO A 177 -0.24 0.63 -22.20
C PRO A 177 -1.57 -0.08 -22.44
N SER A 178 -1.71 -1.33 -21.98
CA SER A 178 -2.93 -2.12 -22.02
C SER A 178 -4.00 -1.63 -21.04
N LEU A 179 -3.64 -0.75 -20.10
CA LEU A 179 -4.52 -0.20 -19.09
C LEU A 179 -4.96 1.20 -19.45
N SER A 180 -6.26 1.42 -19.36
CA SER A 180 -6.84 2.73 -19.49
C SER A 180 -8.14 2.81 -18.70
N VAL A 181 -8.34 3.94 -18.04
CA VAL A 181 -9.53 4.29 -17.28
C VAL A 181 -10.02 5.66 -17.75
N LEU A 182 -11.33 5.89 -17.69
CA LEU A 182 -11.88 7.21 -18.01
C LEU A 182 -11.59 8.17 -16.86
N HIS A 183 -10.94 9.30 -17.17
CA HIS A 183 -10.76 10.36 -16.19
C HIS A 183 -12.13 10.99 -15.85
N PRO A 184 -12.55 11.04 -14.58
CA PRO A 184 -13.91 11.42 -14.20
C PRO A 184 -14.31 12.83 -14.66
N LYS A 185 -13.34 13.75 -14.73
CA LYS A 185 -13.58 15.16 -15.10
C LYS A 185 -13.26 15.51 -16.53
N GLU A 186 -12.31 14.80 -17.13
CA GLU A 186 -11.82 15.13 -18.48
C GLU A 186 -12.44 14.22 -19.53
N ASN A 187 -13.15 13.17 -19.10
CA ASN A 187 -13.78 12.14 -19.93
C ASN A 187 -12.85 11.56 -21.01
N LYS A 188 -11.55 11.52 -20.70
CA LYS A 188 -10.51 11.03 -21.59
C LYS A 188 -9.86 9.76 -21.02
N PRO A 189 -9.42 8.83 -21.88
CA PRO A 189 -8.65 7.67 -21.46
C PRO A 189 -7.31 8.10 -20.83
N VAL A 190 -7.02 7.63 -19.62
CA VAL A 190 -5.75 7.85 -18.90
C VAL A 190 -5.23 6.55 -18.29
N ALA A 191 -3.93 6.47 -18.04
CA ALA A 191 -3.37 5.36 -17.28
C ALA A 191 -3.91 5.38 -15.83
N PRO A 192 -4.20 4.22 -15.20
CA PRO A 192 -4.59 4.16 -13.79
C PRO A 192 -3.65 4.90 -12.83
N ALA A 193 -2.36 4.96 -13.13
CA ALA A 193 -1.38 5.71 -12.35
C ALA A 193 -1.68 7.21 -12.26
N GLU A 194 -2.36 7.78 -13.26
CA GLU A 194 -2.77 9.19 -13.28
C GLU A 194 -3.86 9.50 -12.26
N LEU A 195 -4.65 8.48 -11.87
CA LEU A 195 -5.65 8.60 -10.80
C LEU A 195 -5.04 8.39 -9.40
N CYS A 196 -3.74 8.10 -9.30
CA CYS A 196 -3.03 7.85 -8.04
C CYS A 196 -1.98 8.93 -7.75
N PRO A 197 -2.39 10.16 -7.39
CA PRO A 197 -1.48 11.31 -7.24
C PRO A 197 -0.38 11.10 -6.19
N ILE A 198 -0.65 10.39 -5.09
CA ILE A 198 0.35 10.12 -4.04
C ILE A 198 1.40 9.17 -4.57
N LEU A 199 0.99 8.02 -5.12
CA LEU A 199 1.91 7.06 -5.74
C LEU A 199 2.74 7.73 -6.85
N LYS A 200 2.11 8.53 -7.72
CA LYS A 200 2.78 9.28 -8.79
C LYS A 200 3.82 10.25 -8.27
N ARG A 201 3.52 11.02 -7.22
CA ARG A 201 4.49 11.93 -6.60
C ARG A 201 5.63 11.15 -5.96
N LEU A 202 5.34 10.08 -5.23
CA LEU A 202 6.37 9.22 -4.64
C LEU A 202 7.28 8.61 -5.71
N TYR A 203 6.74 8.19 -6.85
CA TYR A 203 7.54 7.71 -7.99
C TYR A 203 8.44 8.81 -8.55
N LYS A 204 7.92 10.02 -8.72
CA LYS A 204 8.72 11.14 -9.21
C LYS A 204 9.82 11.59 -8.24
N ILE A 205 9.58 11.51 -6.94
CA ILE A 205 10.58 11.80 -5.89
C ILE A 205 11.62 10.66 -5.81
N LEU A 206 11.15 9.42 -5.70
CA LEU A 206 11.97 8.28 -5.29
C LEU A 206 12.47 7.36 -6.41
N ILE A 207 11.96 7.50 -7.63
CA ILE A 207 12.44 6.72 -8.77
C ILE A 207 13.00 7.64 -9.86
N LYS A 208 12.23 8.64 -10.30
CA LYS A 208 12.66 9.56 -11.36
C LYS A 208 13.57 10.69 -10.91
N ARG A 209 13.62 11.00 -9.61
CA ARG A 209 14.39 12.13 -9.03
C ARG A 209 14.01 13.49 -9.66
N GLU A 210 12.78 13.62 -10.13
CA GLU A 210 12.25 14.85 -10.77
C GLU A 210 11.70 15.85 -9.76
N LEU A 211 11.37 15.38 -8.55
CA LEU A 211 10.72 16.15 -7.50
C LEU A 211 11.45 15.99 -6.17
N ASN A 212 11.27 16.97 -5.29
CA ASN A 212 11.81 16.96 -3.95
C ASN A 212 10.80 16.38 -2.95
N PRO A 213 11.23 15.89 -1.77
CA PRO A 213 10.32 15.38 -0.73
C PRO A 213 9.18 16.34 -0.36
N ARG A 214 9.41 17.66 -0.44
CA ARG A 214 8.38 18.69 -0.18
C ARG A 214 7.18 18.63 -1.13
N ASP A 215 7.39 18.14 -2.36
CA ASP A 215 6.35 18.05 -3.39
C ASP A 215 5.26 17.03 -3.05
N ILE A 216 5.47 16.17 -2.05
CA ILE A 216 4.41 15.28 -1.54
C ILE A 216 3.18 16.06 -1.06
N LEU A 217 3.38 17.28 -0.52
CA LEU A 217 2.28 18.11 -0.06
C LEU A 217 1.39 18.59 -1.21
N GLN A 218 1.91 18.67 -2.43
CA GLN A 218 1.11 19.07 -3.59
C GLN A 218 0.04 18.03 -3.94
N ALA A 219 0.25 16.75 -3.62
CA ALA A 219 -0.79 15.75 -3.77
C ALA A 219 -1.98 15.97 -2.80
N LEU A 220 -1.81 16.78 -1.75
CA LEU A 220 -2.87 17.15 -0.80
C LEU A 220 -3.57 18.46 -1.16
N ARG A 221 -3.01 19.28 -2.06
CA ARG A 221 -3.53 20.62 -2.39
C ARG A 221 -4.65 20.62 -3.43
N ASP A 222 -5.11 19.45 -3.85
CA ASP A 222 -6.23 19.29 -4.77
C ASP A 222 -6.10 20.04 -6.11
N GLU A 223 -4.86 20.22 -6.62
CA GLU A 223 -4.64 20.84 -7.94
C GLU A 223 -5.31 20.05 -9.09
N THR A 224 -5.62 18.78 -8.84
CA THR A 224 -6.30 17.89 -9.78
C THR A 224 -7.82 17.78 -9.54
N MET A 225 -8.36 18.46 -8.53
CA MET A 225 -9.76 18.36 -8.10
C MET A 225 -10.21 16.90 -7.88
N ASN A 226 -9.35 16.03 -7.33
CA ASN A 226 -9.61 14.59 -7.25
C ASN A 226 -10.11 14.21 -5.85
N ASP A 227 -11.44 14.15 -5.69
CA ASP A 227 -12.08 13.67 -4.47
C ASP A 227 -11.70 12.18 -4.24
N PRO A 228 -11.09 11.83 -3.09
CA PRO A 228 -10.86 10.43 -2.70
C PRO A 228 -12.10 9.54 -2.81
N ARG A 229 -13.31 10.09 -2.58
CA ARG A 229 -14.56 9.38 -2.74
C ARG A 229 -14.82 8.98 -4.19
N GLU A 230 -14.67 9.90 -5.15
CA GLU A 230 -14.87 9.61 -6.57
C GLU A 230 -13.91 8.50 -7.03
N ARG A 231 -12.65 8.52 -6.55
CA ARG A 231 -11.67 7.45 -6.82
C ARG A 231 -12.15 6.07 -6.33
N ILE A 232 -12.76 6.02 -5.14
CA ILE A 232 -13.33 4.78 -4.58
C ILE A 232 -14.50 4.30 -5.46
N GLU A 233 -15.39 5.20 -5.86
CA GLU A 233 -16.54 4.88 -6.73
C GLU A 233 -16.07 4.33 -8.09
N ILE A 234 -15.02 4.91 -8.69
CA ILE A 234 -14.40 4.40 -9.92
C ILE A 234 -13.89 2.97 -9.71
N GLY A 235 -13.14 2.72 -8.62
CA GLY A 235 -12.64 1.38 -8.31
C GLY A 235 -13.78 0.36 -8.16
N GLN A 236 -14.85 0.73 -7.45
CA GLN A 236 -15.97 -0.16 -7.16
C GLN A 236 -16.92 -0.40 -8.33
N SER A 237 -16.79 0.33 -9.44
CA SER A 237 -17.63 0.16 -10.62
C SER A 237 -17.43 -1.17 -11.37
N HIS A 238 -16.43 -1.98 -11.00
CA HIS A 238 -16.02 -3.26 -11.64
C HIS A 238 -15.64 -3.16 -13.13
N ALA A 239 -15.84 -2.02 -13.79
CA ALA A 239 -15.55 -1.80 -15.21
C ALA A 239 -14.06 -1.95 -15.58
N PHE A 240 -13.18 -1.94 -14.58
CA PHE A 240 -11.73 -1.87 -14.77
C PHE A 240 -10.95 -3.04 -14.14
N TYR A 241 -11.62 -4.11 -13.69
CA TYR A 241 -10.91 -5.31 -13.23
C TYR A 241 -10.06 -5.91 -14.36
N ARG A 242 -8.76 -6.14 -14.09
CA ARG A 242 -7.75 -6.63 -15.05
C ARG A 242 -6.85 -7.69 -14.41
N PRO A 243 -7.34 -8.95 -14.24
CA PRO A 243 -6.56 -10.03 -13.63
C PRO A 243 -5.31 -10.42 -14.41
N SER A 244 -5.30 -10.16 -15.73
CA SER A 244 -4.15 -10.39 -16.61
C SER A 244 -2.87 -9.67 -16.17
N LEU A 245 -3.00 -8.57 -15.41
CA LEU A 245 -1.86 -7.88 -14.80
C LEU A 245 -1.08 -8.73 -13.79
N LEU A 246 -1.73 -9.74 -13.22
CA LEU A 246 -1.16 -10.65 -12.25
C LEU A 246 -0.71 -11.98 -12.89
N GLY A 247 -0.76 -12.08 -14.22
CA GLY A 247 -0.50 -13.31 -14.96
C GLY A 247 -1.59 -14.37 -14.79
N GLN A 248 -2.79 -13.97 -14.35
CA GLN A 248 -3.98 -14.82 -14.34
C GLN A 248 -4.72 -14.66 -15.69
N PRO A 249 -5.25 -15.75 -16.27
CA PRO A 249 -6.01 -15.69 -17.52
C PRO A 249 -7.26 -14.81 -17.43
#